data_AF-A0A9P5T1P0-F1
#
_entry.id   AF-A0A9P5T1P0-F1
#
_cell.length_a   1.000
_cell.length_b   1.000
_cell.length_c   1.000
_cell.angle_alpha   90.00
_cell.angle_beta   90.00
_cell.angle_gamma   90.00
#
_symmetry.space_group_name_H-M   'P 1'
#
loop_
_entity.id
_entity.type
_entity.pdbx_description
1 polymer ?
#
loop_
_entity_poly.entity_id
_entity_poly.type
_entity_poly.pdbx_seq_one_letter_code
_entity_poly.pdbx_strand_id
1 'polypeptide(L)'
;MRFSVVALVAAVAAVANAQSDAYPFKPNGPCIKNCLDTVGKKMFADFTDDPANPNFMASLALAHERGTPKYTSYMTDTGMCFVNSKCPQEEQDLYSQQYEAKNEWYQKNKNAGGKKSGASTSGIASGLVGTVALLGAVALF
;
A
#
# COMPACT_ATOMS: atom_id res chain seq x y z
N MET A 1 -4.78 -2.73 -37.52
CA MET A 1 -4.32 -1.81 -36.46
C MET A 1 -3.70 -2.66 -35.37
N ARG A 2 -2.36 -2.68 -35.29
CA ARG A 2 -1.62 -3.47 -34.30
C ARG A 2 -1.41 -2.57 -33.10
N PHE A 3 -2.23 -2.70 -32.06
CA PHE A 3 -2.08 -1.90 -30.85
C PHE A 3 -0.90 -2.44 -30.05
N SER A 4 0.16 -1.65 -30.01
CA SER A 4 1.41 -1.91 -29.28
C SER A 4 1.14 -2.11 -27.79
N VAL A 5 1.24 -3.37 -27.32
CA VAL A 5 1.20 -3.75 -25.90
C VAL A 5 2.60 -3.59 -25.29
N VAL A 6 3.11 -2.37 -25.16
CA VAL A 6 4.40 -2.13 -24.47
C VAL A 6 4.41 -0.76 -23.79
N ALA A 7 3.71 -0.59 -22.65
CA ALA A 7 3.89 0.60 -21.81
C ALA A 7 3.33 0.48 -20.37
N LEU A 8 3.35 -0.69 -19.72
CA LEU A 8 2.84 -0.82 -18.33
C LEU A 8 3.82 -1.36 -17.29
N VAL A 9 5.07 -1.67 -17.66
CA VAL A 9 6.00 -2.33 -16.72
C VAL A 9 6.77 -1.34 -15.84
N ALA A 10 6.99 -0.09 -16.29
CA ALA A 10 7.77 0.89 -15.56
C ALA A 10 7.04 1.51 -14.34
N ALA A 11 5.71 1.42 -14.28
CA ALA A 11 4.94 1.97 -13.17
C ALA A 11 5.06 1.13 -11.89
N VAL A 12 5.35 -0.18 -12.01
CA VAL A 12 5.37 -1.09 -10.85
C VAL A 12 6.65 -0.91 -10.02
N ALA A 13 7.79 -0.66 -10.69
CA ALA A 13 9.07 -0.45 -10.00
C ALA A 13 9.13 0.86 -9.20
N ALA A 14 8.51 1.94 -9.70
CA ALA A 14 8.44 3.21 -8.97
C ALA A 14 7.53 3.13 -7.73
N VAL A 15 6.49 2.29 -7.78
CA VAL A 15 5.57 2.07 -6.65
C VAL A 15 6.24 1.26 -5.54
N ALA A 16 7.05 0.26 -5.90
CA ALA A 16 7.77 -0.55 -4.92
C ALA A 16 8.83 0.27 -4.15
N ASN A 17 9.58 1.14 -4.84
CA ASN A 17 10.55 2.04 -4.19
C ASN A 17 9.89 3.13 -3.33
N ALA A 18 8.69 3.60 -3.67
CA ALA A 18 7.97 4.57 -2.84
C ALA A 18 7.34 3.93 -1.59
N GLN A 19 7.06 2.62 -1.61
CA GLN A 19 6.49 1.89 -0.48
C GLN A 19 7.54 1.55 0.59
N SER A 20 8.80 1.29 0.21
CA SER A 20 9.89 1.02 1.15
C SER A 20 10.21 2.19 2.06
N ASP A 21 10.15 3.43 1.56
CA ASP A 21 10.35 4.64 2.38
C ASP A 21 9.11 4.99 3.23
N ALA A 22 7.93 4.49 2.83
CA ALA A 22 6.64 4.88 3.40
C ALA A 22 6.02 3.83 4.33
N TYR A 23 6.63 2.66 4.52
CA TYR A 23 6.15 1.60 5.41
C TYR A 23 6.83 1.70 6.79
N PRO A 24 6.19 2.33 7.81
CA PRO A 24 6.87 2.75 9.04
C PRO A 24 6.92 1.67 10.12
N PHE A 25 6.63 0.42 9.78
CA PHE A 25 6.44 -0.65 10.76
C PHE A 25 7.72 -1.44 10.99
N LYS A 26 7.90 -1.87 12.24
CA LYS A 26 9.02 -2.74 12.59
C LYS A 26 8.84 -4.12 11.94
N PRO A 27 9.94 -4.75 11.48
CA PRO A 27 9.90 -6.12 11.03
C PRO A 27 9.41 -7.02 12.18
N ASN A 28 8.70 -8.08 11.83
CA ASN A 28 8.31 -9.08 12.81
C ASN A 28 9.54 -9.91 13.23
N GLY A 29 9.49 -10.48 14.43
CA GLY A 29 10.52 -11.41 14.87
C GLY A 29 10.57 -12.68 14.00
N PRO A 30 11.67 -13.46 14.09
CA PRO A 30 11.94 -14.58 13.20
C PRO A 30 10.86 -15.67 13.24
N CYS A 31 10.25 -15.95 14.40
CA CYS A 31 9.22 -16.99 14.50
C CYS A 31 7.95 -16.58 13.78
N ILE A 32 7.44 -15.38 14.07
CA ILE A 32 6.25 -14.85 13.41
C ILE A 32 6.50 -14.67 11.92
N LYS A 33 7.65 -14.10 11.53
CA LYS A 33 8.02 -13.95 10.12
C LYS A 33 7.98 -15.30 9.39
N ASN A 34 8.59 -16.33 9.95
CA ASN A 34 8.58 -17.66 9.33
C ASN A 34 7.15 -18.21 9.17
N CYS A 35 6.28 -18.01 10.16
CA CYS A 35 4.88 -18.41 10.07
C CYS A 35 4.11 -17.65 8.98
N LEU A 36 4.24 -16.33 8.93
CA LEU A 36 3.62 -15.49 7.90
C LEU A 36 4.11 -15.89 6.50
N ASP A 37 5.43 -16.04 6.32
CA ASP A 37 6.04 -16.44 5.05
C ASP A 37 5.59 -17.83 4.62
N THR A 38 5.58 -18.80 5.55
CA THR A 38 5.20 -20.19 5.25
C THR A 38 3.75 -20.30 4.81
N VAL A 39 2.84 -19.65 5.52
CA VAL A 39 1.40 -19.66 5.17
C VAL A 39 1.15 -18.81 3.92
N GLY A 40 1.77 -17.63 3.85
CA GLY A 40 1.65 -16.72 2.71
C GLY A 40 2.07 -17.36 1.40
N LYS A 41 3.22 -18.03 1.38
CA LYS A 41 3.73 -18.75 0.20
C LYS A 41 2.84 -19.90 -0.27
N LYS A 42 2.05 -20.51 0.63
CA LYS A 42 1.05 -21.53 0.24
C LYS A 42 -0.11 -20.93 -0.53
N MET A 43 -0.47 -19.67 -0.25
CA MET A 43 -1.62 -19.00 -0.85
C MET A 43 -1.24 -18.09 -2.02
N PHE A 44 0.01 -17.61 -2.03
CA PHE A 44 0.58 -16.72 -3.01
C PHE A 44 2.08 -17.00 -3.11
N ALA A 45 2.52 -17.65 -4.18
CA ALA A 45 3.91 -18.11 -4.31
C ALA A 45 4.94 -16.98 -4.20
N ASP A 46 4.59 -15.79 -4.70
CA ASP A 46 5.45 -14.59 -4.65
C ASP A 46 5.26 -13.76 -3.37
N PHE A 47 4.75 -14.39 -2.30
CA PHE A 47 4.57 -13.75 -1.01
C PHE A 47 5.89 -13.15 -0.50
N THR A 48 5.79 -11.92 -0.02
CA THR A 48 6.92 -11.13 0.45
C THR A 48 6.47 -10.15 1.54
N ASP A 49 7.33 -9.94 2.52
CA ASP A 49 7.21 -8.88 3.51
C ASP A 49 8.15 -7.69 3.25
N ASP A 50 8.88 -7.73 2.13
CA ASP A 50 9.76 -6.65 1.70
C ASP A 50 8.93 -5.53 1.06
N PRO A 51 8.87 -4.33 1.67
CA PRO A 51 8.10 -3.22 1.13
C PRO A 51 8.65 -2.68 -0.20
N ALA A 52 9.89 -3.01 -0.58
CA ALA A 52 10.46 -2.68 -1.88
C ALA A 52 10.06 -3.67 -2.99
N ASN A 53 9.38 -4.77 -2.66
CA ASN A 53 8.97 -5.78 -3.63
C ASN A 53 7.62 -5.41 -4.28
N PRO A 54 7.47 -5.53 -5.61
CA PRO A 54 6.21 -5.22 -6.29
C PRO A 54 5.01 -6.06 -5.80
N ASN A 55 5.25 -7.23 -5.21
CA ASN A 55 4.23 -8.13 -4.68
C ASN A 55 3.88 -7.86 -3.21
N PHE A 56 4.47 -6.82 -2.59
CA PHE A 56 4.26 -6.49 -1.19
C PHE A 56 2.80 -6.19 -0.85
N MET A 57 2.13 -5.34 -1.64
CA MET A 57 0.73 -5.01 -1.39
C MET A 57 -0.20 -6.21 -1.57
N ALA A 58 0.09 -7.09 -2.53
CA ALA A 58 -0.65 -8.33 -2.71
C ALA A 58 -0.47 -9.28 -1.52
N SER A 59 0.74 -9.31 -0.94
CA SER A 59 1.04 -10.09 0.27
C SER A 59 0.33 -9.53 1.50
N LEU A 60 0.36 -8.20 1.69
CA LEU A 60 -0.38 -7.52 2.76
C LEU A 60 -1.90 -7.71 2.64
N ALA A 61 -2.45 -7.83 1.42
CA ALA A 61 -3.88 -8.06 1.21
C ALA A 61 -4.34 -9.39 1.85
N LEU A 62 -3.51 -10.43 1.90
CA LEU A 62 -3.84 -11.66 2.62
C LEU A 62 -4.09 -11.42 4.11
N ALA A 63 -3.34 -10.50 4.71
CA ALA A 63 -3.43 -10.19 6.14
C ALA A 63 -4.42 -9.07 6.48
N HIS A 64 -4.85 -8.24 5.51
CA HIS A 64 -5.57 -7.00 5.78
C HIS A 64 -6.82 -6.75 4.89
N GLU A 65 -7.07 -7.56 3.85
CA GLU A 65 -8.31 -7.48 3.06
C GLU A 65 -9.45 -8.28 3.72
N ARG A 66 -9.98 -7.71 4.82
CA ARG A 66 -11.03 -8.32 5.64
C ARG A 66 -12.28 -8.67 4.83
N GLY A 67 -12.97 -9.73 5.25
CA GLY A 67 -14.22 -10.19 4.62
C GLY A 67 -14.01 -11.05 3.37
N THR A 68 -12.76 -11.36 3.01
CA THR A 68 -12.46 -12.31 1.92
C THR A 68 -12.17 -13.71 2.49
N PRO A 69 -12.48 -14.79 1.74
CA PRO A 69 -12.10 -16.15 2.16
C PRO A 69 -10.60 -16.31 2.34
N LYS A 70 -9.80 -15.64 1.49
CA LYS A 70 -8.33 -15.66 1.59
C LYS A 70 -7.83 -15.05 2.89
N TYR A 71 -8.42 -13.93 3.32
CA TYR A 71 -8.09 -13.32 4.61
C TYR A 71 -8.39 -14.27 5.77
N THR A 72 -9.59 -14.86 5.79
CA THR A 72 -9.98 -15.78 6.87
C THR A 72 -9.03 -16.98 6.93
N SER A 73 -8.78 -17.64 5.80
CA SER A 73 -7.85 -18.78 5.75
C SER A 73 -6.42 -18.39 6.18
N TYR A 74 -5.91 -17.26 5.67
CA TYR A 74 -4.57 -16.81 6.02
C TYR A 74 -4.44 -16.52 7.52
N MET A 75 -5.39 -15.77 8.10
CA MET A 75 -5.37 -15.42 9.53
C MET A 75 -5.54 -16.65 10.44
N THR A 76 -6.37 -17.61 10.04
CA THR A 76 -6.52 -18.89 10.77
C THR A 76 -5.21 -19.70 10.73
N ASP A 77 -4.64 -19.92 9.55
CA ASP A 77 -3.45 -20.76 9.39
C ASP A 77 -2.21 -20.12 10.03
N THR A 78 -2.06 -18.80 9.94
CA THR A 78 -0.99 -18.06 10.62
C THR A 78 -1.15 -18.08 12.13
N GLY A 79 -2.37 -17.88 12.64
CA GLY A 79 -2.66 -18.01 14.08
C GLY A 79 -2.35 -19.41 14.61
N MET A 80 -2.72 -20.46 13.87
CA MET A 80 -2.33 -21.84 14.21
C MET A 80 -0.81 -22.04 14.19
N CYS A 81 -0.11 -21.43 13.23
CA CYS A 81 1.34 -21.51 13.17
C CYS A 81 2.01 -20.85 14.38
N PHE A 82 1.53 -19.70 14.85
CA PHE A 82 2.07 -19.03 16.03
C PHE A 82 1.99 -19.91 17.28
N VAL A 83 0.85 -20.59 17.47
CA VAL A 83 0.64 -21.52 18.58
C VAL A 83 1.50 -22.77 18.44
N ASN A 84 1.50 -23.40 17.26
CA ASN A 84 2.23 -24.66 17.03
C ASN A 84 3.74 -24.48 17.10
N SER A 85 4.25 -23.35 16.60
CA SER A 85 5.68 -23.01 16.64
C SER A 85 6.11 -22.42 17.98
N LYS A 86 5.17 -22.21 18.92
CA LYS A 86 5.41 -21.61 20.24
C LYS A 86 6.17 -20.30 20.13
N CYS A 87 5.71 -19.40 19.26
CA CYS A 87 6.41 -18.14 19.05
C CYS A 87 6.53 -17.33 20.34
N PRO A 88 7.67 -16.66 20.60
CA PRO A 88 7.86 -15.86 21.80
C PRO A 88 6.75 -14.83 21.98
N GLN A 89 6.31 -14.63 23.22
CA GLN A 89 5.24 -13.67 23.53
C GLN A 89 5.58 -12.26 23.06
N GLU A 90 6.85 -11.85 23.20
CA GLU A 90 7.38 -10.57 22.71
C GLU A 90 7.08 -10.34 21.21
N GLU A 91 7.25 -11.38 20.39
CA GLU A 91 7.01 -11.27 18.95
C GLU A 91 5.50 -11.14 18.70
N GLN A 92 4.69 -11.92 19.41
CA GLN A 92 3.22 -11.89 19.30
C GLN A 92 2.65 -10.55 19.72
N ASP A 93 3.20 -9.96 20.78
CA ASP A 93 2.84 -8.64 21.27
C ASP A 93 3.21 -7.57 20.24
N LEU A 94 4.43 -7.63 19.68
CA LEU A 94 4.87 -6.70 18.64
C LEU A 94 3.99 -6.79 17.37
N TYR A 95 3.62 -8.00 16.97
CA TYR A 95 2.73 -8.22 15.83
C TYR A 95 1.34 -7.63 16.11
N SER A 96 0.78 -7.92 17.28
CA SER A 96 -0.56 -7.47 17.68
C SER A 96 -0.63 -5.95 17.84
N GLN A 97 0.38 -5.33 18.49
CA GLN A 97 0.47 -3.88 18.69
C GLN A 97 0.48 -3.11 17.37
N GLN A 98 1.11 -3.66 16.33
CA GLN A 98 1.20 -3.00 15.04
C GLN A 98 0.08 -3.41 14.07
N TYR A 99 -0.69 -4.47 14.36
CA TYR A 99 -1.63 -5.06 13.40
C TYR A 99 -2.72 -4.09 12.96
N GLU A 100 -3.31 -3.34 13.89
CA GLU A 100 -4.35 -2.34 13.58
C GLU A 100 -3.78 -1.18 12.77
N ALA A 101 -2.64 -0.63 13.18
CA ALA A 101 -1.98 0.45 12.46
C ALA A 101 -1.52 0.01 11.04
N LYS A 102 -1.03 -1.23 10.88
CA LYS A 102 -0.73 -1.83 9.57
C LYS A 102 -1.97 -1.95 8.70
N ASN A 103 -3.10 -2.37 9.28
CA ASN A 103 -4.37 -2.43 8.57
C ASN A 103 -4.82 -1.04 8.09
N GLU A 104 -4.77 -0.02 8.95
CA GLU A 104 -5.12 1.36 8.54
C GLU A 104 -4.22 1.89 7.43
N TRP A 105 -2.90 1.67 7.56
CA TRP A 105 -1.94 2.05 6.53
C TRP A 105 -2.26 1.33 5.22
N TYR A 106 -2.50 0.01 5.27
CA TYR A 106 -2.87 -0.76 4.09
C TYR A 106 -4.14 -0.21 3.44
N GLN A 107 -5.21 0.06 4.19
CA GLN A 107 -6.45 0.60 3.61
C GLN A 107 -6.25 1.97 2.95
N LYS A 108 -5.39 2.82 3.53
CA LYS A 108 -5.02 4.13 2.95
C LYS A 108 -4.19 3.98 1.67
N ASN A 109 -3.33 2.97 1.59
CA ASN A 109 -2.33 2.81 0.53
C ASN A 109 -2.66 1.73 -0.51
N LYS A 110 -3.67 0.86 -0.30
CA LYS A 110 -4.01 -0.27 -1.20
C LYS A 110 -4.42 0.19 -2.59
N ASN A 111 -5.01 1.38 -2.70
CA ASN A 111 -5.39 2.01 -3.96
C ASN A 111 -4.33 2.97 -4.51
N ALA A 112 -3.24 3.21 -3.76
CA ALA A 112 -2.13 4.07 -4.17
C ALA A 112 -1.22 3.41 -5.22
N GLY A 113 -1.55 2.21 -5.70
CA GLY A 113 -1.08 1.70 -6.99
C GLY A 113 -1.59 2.52 -8.20
N GLY A 114 -1.64 3.85 -8.10
CA GLY A 114 -2.23 4.74 -9.11
C GLY A 114 -2.56 6.18 -8.74
N LYS A 115 -2.21 6.70 -7.55
CA LYS A 115 -2.15 8.16 -7.37
C LYS A 115 -0.84 8.54 -6.71
N LYS A 116 0.00 9.19 -7.52
CA LYS A 116 0.96 10.18 -7.04
C LYS A 116 0.25 10.94 -5.91
N SER A 117 0.88 11.04 -4.75
CA SER A 117 0.83 12.30 -4.01
C SER A 117 1.43 13.35 -4.94
N GLY A 118 0.66 13.76 -5.94
CA GLY A 118 0.83 15.03 -6.58
C GLY A 118 0.65 16.02 -5.45
N ALA A 119 1.64 16.88 -5.30
CA ALA A 119 1.57 18.08 -4.50
C ALA A 119 0.11 18.54 -4.40
N SER A 120 -0.38 18.69 -3.18
CA SER A 120 -1.57 19.50 -2.92
C SER A 120 -1.25 20.93 -3.33
N THR A 121 -1.26 21.20 -4.63
CA THR A 121 -1.49 22.55 -5.15
C THR A 121 -2.96 22.77 -4.95
N SER A 122 -3.30 23.51 -3.89
CA SER A 122 -4.62 24.06 -3.64
C SER A 122 -5.06 24.88 -4.86
N GLY A 123 -5.68 24.22 -5.82
CA GLY A 123 -6.41 24.84 -6.92
C GLY A 123 -7.83 25.12 -6.46
N ILE A 124 -8.05 26.32 -5.90
CA ILE A 124 -9.39 26.87 -5.74
C ILE A 124 -9.82 27.32 -7.14
N ALA A 125 -10.49 26.45 -7.89
CA ALA A 125 -11.19 26.82 -9.11
C ALA A 125 -12.69 26.97 -8.78
N SER A 126 -13.05 28.07 -8.14
CA SER A 126 -14.40 28.63 -8.25
C SER A 126 -14.43 29.44 -9.53
N GLY A 127 -15.31 29.06 -10.45
CA GLY A 127 -15.38 29.62 -11.79
C GLY A 127 -15.61 31.13 -11.78
N LEU A 128 -15.02 31.79 -12.77
CA LEU A 128 -15.67 32.94 -13.39
C LEU A 128 -15.27 33.01 -14.86
N VAL A 129 -16.29 32.83 -15.68
CA VAL A 129 -16.35 33.22 -17.09
C VAL A 129 -16.04 34.72 -17.18
N GLY A 130 -15.14 35.14 -18.06
CA GLY A 130 -14.88 36.57 -18.24
C GLY A 130 -13.68 36.90 -19.13
N THR A 131 -13.87 36.68 -20.43
CA THR A 131 -13.34 37.47 -21.56
C THR A 131 -12.26 38.53 -21.32
N VAL A 132 -11.16 38.34 -22.05
CA VAL A 132 -10.17 39.32 -22.54
C VAL A 132 -10.75 40.73 -22.78
N ALA A 133 -10.11 41.74 -22.20
CA ALA A 133 -10.08 43.11 -22.74
C ALA A 133 -8.73 43.76 -22.42
N LEU A 134 -7.89 43.84 -23.46
CA LEU A 134 -6.75 44.76 -23.56
C LEU A 134 -7.25 46.18 -23.86
N LEU A 135 -6.38 47.16 -23.57
CA LEU A 135 -6.34 48.56 -24.05
C LEU A 135 -7.01 49.65 -23.18
N GLY A 136 -6.15 50.47 -22.56
CA GLY A 136 -5.96 51.85 -23.05
C GLY A 136 -6.66 53.00 -22.32
N ALA A 137 -5.82 53.89 -21.78
CA ALA A 137 -5.90 55.35 -21.88
C ALA A 137 -6.85 56.19 -20.97
N VAL A 138 -6.18 57.06 -20.17
CA VAL A 138 -6.29 58.54 -20.13
C VAL A 138 -7.43 59.24 -19.35
N ALA A 139 -7.00 60.32 -18.65
CA ALA A 139 -7.68 61.52 -18.14
C ALA A 139 -8.45 61.39 -16.80
N LEU A 140 -7.98 62.04 -15.72
CA LEU A 140 -8.13 63.47 -15.35
C LEU A 140 -9.59 63.90 -15.17
N PHE A 141 -10.00 64.12 -13.92
CA PHE A 141 -10.55 65.39 -13.40
C PHE A 141 -10.42 65.39 -11.87
#